data_AF-A0A974X0N5-F1
#
_entry.id   AF-A0A974X0N5-F1
#
_cell.length_a   1.000
_cell.length_b   1.000
_cell.length_c   1.000
_cell.angle_alpha   90.00
_cell.angle_beta   90.00
_cell.angle_gamma   90.00
#
_symmetry.space_group_name_H-M   'P 1'
#
loop_
_entity.id
_entity.type
_entity.pdbx_description
1 polymer ?
#
loop_
_entity_poly.entity_id
_entity_poly.type
_entity_poly.pdbx_seq_one_letter_code
_entity_poly.pdbx_strand_id
1 'polypeptide(L)'
;MFGTTAPQRTTRPVRRLCAVALTLATGLLLSPSAPASAAAVSDEAVQTTPATSFRVGTFNVLGADHTAPGGKRKGWDSGVVRMDRVVSILDERDLDVVGFQEFQPPQAARFAELKGASWQTYPGLDNPAGPSVNSIGWDTSVWQLLEARTLPIPYFDGVPSRMPAVLLQNQDTGRRVWFFNTHNPADVRGPAQQWRDAGFAMEVALANELRTTHPDAAFISLGDKNDRARYYCSVAPGADLWSASGGYVDGSTCSAPTNGAIDWIMGSKDVFFNGYTRYWNDYVARTSDHPLYDANVVVPASAPPVIDHVVVVAVPGLTSTVVNGFGADLAEIGRLTQNGASTTNARTVVENTGPDANLASLLSGRRVFPKRGGHGVGQKKALPSTVHASAGQYVSSIFDLTHNTSHRTTFVASRPQTELLRRSWNRKSGGKDPYGKDDGTAKIDSFKVKRDDAAAVGWWREKIARRASHLSVIELSGVTKAGQADGYTGPEYQKAVRKTFQRIAAIRRSIEKQSVMNGTTLLVVTGTGGAQRTKGSSTTWKQSYRVPMWVTGPGVAPGSDLYALNPALTSPGKQQPGYSGTQPVRVGDVANLVTRSLGLPPVPGSTMDPLQLFSAFDPLAVPGS
;
A
#
# COMPACT_ATOMS: atom_id res chain seq x y z
N MET A 1 -47.06 55.15 30.49
CA MET A 1 -48.21 55.59 31.32
C MET A 1 -48.12 54.90 32.68
N PHE A 2 -48.60 55.55 33.74
CA PHE A 2 -48.86 54.95 35.05
C PHE A 2 -49.90 53.81 34.91
N GLY A 3 -50.00 52.78 35.77
CA GLY A 3 -49.23 52.40 36.98
C GLY A 3 -49.90 51.17 37.65
N THR A 4 -49.33 50.67 38.77
CA THR A 4 -50.00 50.06 39.97
C THR A 4 -51.19 49.07 39.78
N THR A 5 -51.30 47.89 40.42
CA THR A 5 -51.22 47.57 41.88
C THR A 5 -51.08 46.04 42.15
N ALA A 6 -50.64 45.66 43.36
CA ALA A 6 -50.68 44.29 43.93
C ALA A 6 -52.00 44.08 44.77
N PRO A 7 -52.15 43.19 45.81
CA PRO A 7 -51.35 42.04 46.31
C PRO A 7 -52.14 40.78 46.83
N GLN A 8 -51.38 39.73 47.22
CA GLN A 8 -51.55 38.76 48.35
C GLN A 8 -52.93 38.19 48.80
N ARG A 9 -52.97 36.85 49.08
CA ARG A 9 -53.03 36.23 50.45
C ARG A 9 -53.09 34.67 50.40
N THR A 10 -52.14 33.94 51.01
CA THR A 10 -52.19 33.17 52.31
C THR A 10 -53.24 32.04 52.38
N THR A 11 -53.01 30.81 52.89
CA THR A 11 -52.31 30.39 54.15
C THR A 11 -51.70 28.95 54.12
N ARG A 12 -50.74 28.69 55.04
CA ARG A 12 -50.10 27.38 55.40
C ARG A 12 -50.91 26.65 56.53
N PRO A 13 -50.38 25.69 57.36
CA PRO A 13 -49.22 24.74 57.33
C PRO A 13 -49.63 23.24 57.61
N VAL A 14 -48.77 22.21 57.77
CA VAL A 14 -48.00 21.82 59.00
C VAL A 14 -47.10 20.56 58.80
N ARG A 15 -45.77 20.72 59.00
CA ARG A 15 -44.74 19.88 59.73
C ARG A 15 -44.58 18.36 59.44
N ARG A 16 -43.43 17.69 59.64
CA ARG A 16 -42.00 17.93 60.09
C ARG A 16 -41.19 16.68 59.59
N LEU A 17 -39.86 16.64 59.39
CA LEU A 17 -38.67 16.83 60.25
C LEU A 17 -37.42 17.14 59.35
N CYS A 18 -36.53 18.11 59.68
CA CYS A 18 -35.20 18.00 60.34
C CYS A 18 -34.11 17.24 59.53
N ALA A 19 -32.85 17.68 59.31
CA ALA A 19 -31.95 18.70 59.94
C ALA A 19 -31.12 19.45 58.83
N VAL A 20 -30.65 20.71 58.90
CA VAL A 20 -29.71 21.46 59.81
C VAL A 20 -28.25 20.95 59.68
N ALA A 21 -27.16 21.72 59.42
CA ALA A 21 -26.87 23.17 59.24
C ALA A 21 -25.75 23.40 58.16
N LEU A 22 -25.60 24.53 57.44
CA LEU A 22 -24.84 25.77 57.79
C LEU A 22 -23.46 25.48 58.47
N THR A 23 -22.26 25.89 58.03
CA THR A 23 -21.69 27.10 57.36
C THR A 23 -20.30 26.74 56.75
N LEU A 24 -19.38 27.59 56.23
CA LEU A 24 -19.21 29.05 56.06
C LEU A 24 -18.39 29.32 54.76
N ALA A 25 -17.63 30.42 54.65
CA ALA A 25 -16.66 30.71 53.58
C ALA A 25 -15.38 31.38 54.14
N THR A 26 -14.19 31.08 53.59
CA THR A 26 -13.23 32.02 52.94
C THR A 26 -11.81 31.44 52.82
N GLY A 27 -11.24 31.51 51.61
CA GLY A 27 -9.80 31.69 51.32
C GLY A 27 -8.82 30.54 51.56
N LEU A 28 -8.09 30.12 50.51
CA LEU A 28 -6.64 29.86 50.55
C LEU A 28 -6.02 29.69 49.14
N LEU A 29 -4.92 30.43 48.92
CA LEU A 29 -3.72 30.12 48.11
C LEU A 29 -3.81 29.33 46.78
N LEU A 30 -3.37 29.99 45.70
CA LEU A 30 -2.95 29.36 44.43
C LEU A 30 -1.66 28.54 44.63
N SER A 31 -1.72 27.26 44.28
CA SER A 31 -0.54 26.37 44.11
C SER A 31 -0.34 26.04 42.63
N PRO A 32 0.91 25.84 42.15
CA PRO A 32 1.16 25.60 40.73
C PRO A 32 0.62 24.24 40.31
N SER A 33 -0.08 24.22 39.17
CA SER A 33 -0.63 23.01 38.56
C SER A 33 0.47 22.00 38.23
N ALA A 34 0.34 20.79 38.75
CA ALA A 34 1.15 19.64 38.33
C ALA A 34 0.99 19.39 36.81
N PRO A 35 2.02 18.87 36.13
CA PRO A 35 1.89 18.53 34.71
C PRO A 35 0.80 17.47 34.52
N ALA A 36 -0.06 17.68 33.54
CA ALA A 36 -1.12 16.74 33.20
C ALA A 36 -0.51 15.36 32.91
N SER A 37 -1.00 14.34 33.61
CA SER A 37 -0.63 12.95 33.33
C SER A 37 -1.02 12.61 31.90
N ALA A 38 -0.15 11.89 31.19
CA ALA A 38 -0.44 11.44 29.84
C ALA A 38 -1.76 10.68 29.82
N ALA A 39 -2.70 11.14 28.98
CA ALA A 39 -3.94 10.41 28.75
C ALA A 39 -3.59 9.04 28.17
N ALA A 40 -4.14 7.98 28.77
CA ALA A 40 -3.97 6.64 28.25
C ALA A 40 -4.63 6.56 26.86
N VAL A 41 -3.83 6.23 25.84
CA VAL A 41 -4.36 5.86 24.53
C VAL A 41 -5.17 4.57 24.73
N SER A 42 -6.39 4.54 24.21
CA SER A 42 -7.31 3.41 24.33
C SER A 42 -6.73 2.13 23.72
N ASP A 43 -7.00 0.98 24.35
CA ASP A 43 -6.44 -0.35 24.02
C ASP A 43 -6.84 -0.94 22.65
N GLU A 44 -7.59 -0.20 21.83
CA GLU A 44 -7.81 -0.51 20.41
C GLU A 44 -7.17 0.58 19.55
N ALA A 45 -5.85 0.47 19.36
CA ALA A 45 -5.19 1.17 18.25
C ALA A 45 -5.71 0.54 16.94
N VAL A 46 -6.67 1.21 16.28
CA VAL A 46 -7.28 0.71 15.06
C VAL A 46 -6.19 0.46 14.02
N GLN A 47 -5.95 -0.82 13.72
CA GLN A 47 -4.91 -1.21 12.79
C GLN A 47 -5.41 -1.00 11.37
N THR A 48 -5.26 0.25 10.92
CA THR A 48 -5.44 0.80 9.58
C THR A 48 -5.54 -0.25 8.47
N THR A 49 -6.65 -0.22 7.72
CA THR A 49 -6.95 -1.03 6.52
C THR A 49 -5.70 -1.65 5.86
N PRO A 50 -5.49 -2.98 5.97
CA PRO A 50 -4.35 -3.68 5.38
C PRO A 50 -4.29 -3.54 3.85
N ALA A 51 -3.20 -4.05 3.26
CA ALA A 51 -3.14 -4.26 1.82
C ALA A 51 -4.07 -5.41 1.42
N THR A 52 -4.89 -5.19 0.40
CA THR A 52 -5.92 -6.13 -0.07
C THR A 52 -5.53 -6.65 -1.44
N SER A 53 -5.58 -7.97 -1.62
CA SER A 53 -5.35 -8.62 -2.91
C SER A 53 -6.57 -9.43 -3.31
N PHE A 54 -6.94 -9.36 -4.59
CA PHE A 54 -8.13 -10.01 -5.17
C PHE A 54 -7.97 -10.13 -6.69
N ARG A 55 -8.81 -10.90 -7.37
CA ARG A 55 -8.83 -11.02 -8.83
C ARG A 55 -10.12 -10.44 -9.41
N VAL A 56 -9.95 -9.60 -10.44
CA VAL A 56 -11.08 -9.01 -11.18
C VAL A 56 -11.17 -9.59 -12.58
N GLY A 57 -12.38 -9.64 -13.13
CA GLY A 57 -12.64 -10.00 -14.51
C GLY A 57 -13.52 -8.98 -15.26
N THR A 58 -13.37 -8.92 -16.57
CA THR A 58 -14.37 -8.33 -17.47
C THR A 58 -14.73 -9.33 -18.56
N PHE A 59 -16.03 -9.54 -18.78
CA PHE A 59 -16.51 -10.57 -19.70
C PHE A 59 -17.84 -10.15 -20.35
N ASN A 60 -17.81 -9.84 -21.65
CA ASN A 60 -19.03 -9.85 -22.46
C ASN A 60 -19.44 -11.32 -22.63
N VAL A 61 -20.61 -11.69 -22.12
CA VAL A 61 -21.07 -13.08 -22.08
C VAL A 61 -21.91 -13.48 -23.30
N LEU A 62 -22.02 -12.59 -24.31
CA LEU A 62 -22.84 -12.73 -25.51
C LEU A 62 -24.33 -12.94 -25.21
N GLY A 63 -25.18 -12.00 -25.61
CA GLY A 63 -26.60 -11.96 -25.26
C GLY A 63 -27.38 -13.24 -25.60
N ALA A 64 -28.38 -13.55 -24.78
CA ALA A 64 -29.26 -14.69 -25.01
C ALA A 64 -30.01 -14.57 -26.36
N ASP A 65 -30.44 -13.36 -26.73
CA ASP A 65 -31.06 -13.02 -28.01
C ASP A 65 -30.18 -13.30 -29.24
N HIS A 66 -28.84 -13.20 -29.13
CA HIS A 66 -27.93 -13.56 -30.22
C HIS A 66 -28.05 -15.03 -30.63
N THR A 67 -28.42 -15.91 -29.69
CA THR A 67 -28.58 -17.37 -29.88
C THR A 67 -30.04 -17.84 -29.90
N ALA A 68 -31.00 -16.95 -29.61
CA ALA A 68 -32.42 -17.22 -29.70
C ALA A 68 -32.90 -17.32 -31.16
N PRO A 69 -34.13 -17.82 -31.43
CA PRO A 69 -34.71 -17.80 -32.77
C PRO A 69 -34.72 -16.39 -33.37
N GLY A 70 -34.13 -16.23 -34.56
CA GLY A 70 -33.92 -14.92 -35.21
C GLY A 70 -32.57 -14.26 -34.91
N GLY A 71 -31.83 -14.75 -33.92
CA GLY A 71 -30.48 -14.27 -33.56
C GLY A 71 -29.42 -14.53 -34.64
N LYS A 72 -28.31 -13.78 -34.55
CA LYS A 72 -27.19 -13.81 -35.51
C LYS A 72 -26.25 -15.01 -35.32
N ARG A 73 -26.25 -15.65 -34.15
CA ARG A 73 -25.37 -16.79 -33.79
C ARG A 73 -26.12 -18.12 -33.93
N LYS A 74 -26.59 -18.42 -35.15
CA LYS A 74 -27.31 -19.67 -35.45
C LYS A 74 -26.42 -20.90 -35.17
N GLY A 75 -27.00 -21.93 -34.56
CA GLY A 75 -26.29 -23.18 -34.22
C GLY A 75 -25.38 -23.11 -32.99
N TRP A 76 -25.34 -21.96 -32.29
CA TRP A 76 -24.71 -21.85 -30.97
C TRP A 76 -25.68 -22.32 -29.88
N ASP A 77 -25.12 -22.77 -28.75
CA ASP A 77 -25.89 -23.08 -27.56
C ASP A 77 -26.64 -21.86 -27.00
N SER A 78 -27.77 -22.09 -26.34
CA SER A 78 -28.58 -21.04 -25.73
C SER A 78 -27.79 -20.24 -24.70
N GLY A 79 -28.18 -18.97 -24.48
CA GLY A 79 -27.57 -18.14 -23.43
C GLY A 79 -27.55 -18.80 -22.05
N VAL A 80 -28.59 -19.58 -21.71
CA VAL A 80 -28.66 -20.38 -20.48
C VAL A 80 -27.55 -21.43 -20.43
N VAL A 81 -27.41 -22.27 -21.46
CA VAL A 81 -26.36 -23.32 -21.52
C VAL A 81 -24.96 -22.72 -21.55
N ARG A 82 -24.78 -21.56 -22.19
CA ARG A 82 -23.51 -20.83 -22.16
C ARG A 82 -23.24 -20.22 -20.79
N MET A 83 -24.25 -19.91 -19.98
CA MET A 83 -24.03 -19.37 -18.63
C MET A 83 -23.41 -20.39 -17.67
N ASP A 84 -23.77 -21.68 -17.78
CA ASP A 84 -23.11 -22.78 -17.05
C ASP A 84 -21.60 -22.83 -17.33
N ARG A 85 -21.22 -22.54 -18.58
CA ARG A 85 -19.81 -22.43 -19.01
C ARG A 85 -19.16 -21.17 -18.48
N VAL A 86 -19.86 -20.03 -18.47
CA VAL A 86 -19.34 -18.79 -17.86
C VAL A 86 -19.05 -19.03 -16.38
N VAL A 87 -19.98 -19.61 -15.61
CA VAL A 87 -19.75 -19.94 -14.18
C VAL A 87 -18.53 -20.86 -14.02
N SER A 88 -18.42 -21.91 -14.83
CA SER A 88 -17.26 -22.81 -14.84
C SER A 88 -15.94 -22.07 -15.12
N ILE A 89 -15.95 -21.08 -16.01
CA ILE A 89 -14.80 -20.21 -16.28
C ILE A 89 -14.50 -19.33 -15.06
N LEU A 90 -15.49 -18.70 -14.40
CA LEU A 90 -15.20 -17.86 -13.23
C LEU A 90 -14.55 -18.67 -12.11
N ASP A 91 -14.96 -19.93 -11.95
CA ASP A 91 -14.43 -20.85 -10.93
C ASP A 91 -13.04 -21.40 -11.30
N GLU A 92 -12.78 -21.74 -12.57
CA GLU A 92 -11.42 -22.08 -13.05
C GLU A 92 -10.47 -20.88 -12.91
N ARG A 93 -10.99 -19.67 -13.12
CA ARG A 93 -10.23 -18.42 -13.09
C ARG A 93 -10.20 -17.75 -11.73
N ASP A 94 -10.88 -18.30 -10.72
CA ASP A 94 -10.78 -17.89 -9.30
C ASP A 94 -10.89 -16.35 -9.17
N LEU A 95 -12.05 -15.83 -9.61
CA LEU A 95 -12.38 -14.41 -9.70
C LEU A 95 -13.21 -13.97 -8.48
N ASP A 96 -12.93 -12.80 -7.91
CA ASP A 96 -13.69 -12.24 -6.78
C ASP A 96 -14.77 -11.24 -7.22
N VAL A 97 -14.52 -10.50 -8.32
CA VAL A 97 -15.43 -9.48 -8.88
C VAL A 97 -15.38 -9.51 -10.40
N VAL A 98 -16.54 -9.47 -11.07
CA VAL A 98 -16.64 -9.52 -12.52
C VAL A 98 -17.62 -8.49 -13.07
N GLY A 99 -17.17 -7.69 -14.04
CA GLY A 99 -18.04 -6.87 -14.87
C GLY A 99 -18.57 -7.69 -16.04
N PHE A 100 -19.88 -7.94 -16.09
CA PHE A 100 -20.55 -8.62 -17.19
C PHE A 100 -21.21 -7.66 -18.17
N GLN A 101 -21.05 -7.91 -19.46
CA GLN A 101 -21.75 -7.21 -20.55
C GLN A 101 -22.62 -8.20 -21.33
N GLU A 102 -23.75 -7.74 -21.88
CA GLU A 102 -24.78 -8.57 -22.53
C GLU A 102 -25.39 -9.66 -21.63
N PHE A 103 -25.34 -9.47 -20.32
CA PHE A 103 -25.84 -10.37 -19.29
C PHE A 103 -27.36 -10.30 -19.18
N GLN A 104 -28.06 -10.86 -20.16
CA GLN A 104 -29.52 -10.75 -20.29
C GLN A 104 -30.30 -11.57 -19.24
N PRO A 105 -31.60 -11.29 -19.03
CA PRO A 105 -32.37 -11.92 -17.94
C PRO A 105 -32.31 -13.45 -17.87
N PRO A 106 -32.35 -14.22 -18.98
CA PRO A 106 -32.20 -15.69 -18.91
C PRO A 106 -30.82 -16.14 -18.40
N GLN A 107 -29.76 -15.39 -18.72
CA GLN A 107 -28.41 -15.64 -18.21
C GLN A 107 -28.29 -15.23 -16.73
N ALA A 108 -28.87 -14.10 -16.35
CA ALA A 108 -28.88 -13.65 -14.96
C ALA A 108 -29.67 -14.60 -14.04
N ALA A 109 -30.80 -15.14 -14.49
CA ALA A 109 -31.53 -16.20 -13.79
C ALA A 109 -30.68 -17.46 -13.61
N ARG A 110 -30.05 -17.93 -14.69
CA ARG A 110 -29.21 -19.12 -14.62
C ARG A 110 -27.97 -18.93 -13.73
N PHE A 111 -27.37 -17.75 -13.72
CA PHE A 111 -26.27 -17.41 -12.82
C PHE A 111 -26.72 -17.46 -11.35
N ALA A 112 -27.88 -16.87 -11.04
CA ALA A 112 -28.45 -16.89 -9.69
C ALA A 112 -28.81 -18.32 -9.23
N GLU A 113 -29.32 -19.18 -10.12
CA GLU A 113 -29.53 -20.61 -9.82
C GLU A 113 -28.23 -21.34 -9.48
N LEU A 114 -27.15 -21.06 -10.21
CA LEU A 114 -25.87 -21.77 -10.09
C LEU A 114 -25.03 -21.30 -8.90
N LYS A 115 -25.02 -19.99 -8.61
CA LYS A 115 -24.25 -19.40 -7.51
C LYS A 115 -25.04 -19.27 -6.20
N GLY A 116 -26.36 -19.14 -6.27
CA GLY A 116 -27.21 -18.88 -5.11
C GLY A 116 -26.70 -17.68 -4.30
N ALA A 117 -26.67 -17.83 -2.97
CA ALA A 117 -26.19 -16.78 -2.08
C ALA A 117 -24.67 -16.55 -2.09
N SER A 118 -23.86 -17.40 -2.75
CA SER A 118 -22.39 -17.23 -2.76
C SER A 118 -21.94 -16.02 -3.58
N TRP A 119 -22.73 -15.61 -4.58
CA TRP A 119 -22.48 -14.41 -5.39
C TRP A 119 -23.71 -13.51 -5.39
N GLN A 120 -23.47 -12.20 -5.36
CA GLN A 120 -24.49 -11.21 -5.63
C GLN A 120 -24.22 -10.54 -6.99
N THR A 121 -25.26 -9.94 -7.58
CA THR A 121 -25.11 -9.12 -8.80
C THR A 121 -25.90 -7.83 -8.66
N TYR A 122 -25.38 -6.75 -9.25
CA TYR A 122 -26.07 -5.48 -9.36
C TYR A 122 -25.91 -4.90 -10.78
N PRO A 123 -27.00 -4.48 -11.46
CA PRO A 123 -28.37 -4.41 -10.94
C PRO A 123 -29.11 -5.76 -11.01
N GLY A 124 -28.56 -6.76 -11.70
CA GLY A 124 -29.13 -8.11 -11.74
C GLY A 124 -30.55 -8.18 -12.32
N LEU A 125 -31.34 -9.10 -11.76
CA LEU A 125 -32.77 -9.29 -12.06
C LEU A 125 -33.67 -8.37 -11.23
N ASP A 126 -33.46 -8.38 -9.92
CA ASP A 126 -34.36 -7.79 -8.92
C ASP A 126 -34.07 -6.30 -8.70
N ASN A 127 -34.40 -5.51 -9.74
CA ASN A 127 -34.22 -4.06 -9.75
C ASN A 127 -35.57 -3.35 -10.00
N PRO A 128 -35.97 -2.35 -9.18
CA PRO A 128 -37.17 -1.53 -9.42
C PRO A 128 -37.27 -0.90 -10.82
N ALA A 129 -36.14 -0.65 -11.48
CA ALA A 129 -36.08 -0.12 -12.84
C ALA A 129 -36.16 -1.21 -13.94
N GLY A 130 -36.39 -2.48 -13.56
CA GLY A 130 -36.34 -3.66 -14.43
C GLY A 130 -34.93 -4.26 -14.56
N PRO A 131 -34.80 -5.46 -15.14
CA PRO A 131 -33.52 -6.16 -15.23
C PRO A 131 -32.51 -5.38 -16.09
N SER A 132 -31.22 -5.60 -15.83
CA SER A 132 -30.12 -5.00 -16.60
C SER A 132 -29.46 -6.01 -17.53
N VAL A 133 -28.93 -5.55 -18.66
CA VAL A 133 -28.04 -6.34 -19.53
C VAL A 133 -26.55 -6.11 -19.23
N ASN A 134 -26.25 -5.23 -18.27
CA ASN A 134 -24.90 -4.97 -17.76
C ASN A 134 -24.97 -5.05 -16.22
N SER A 135 -24.16 -5.92 -15.62
CA SER A 135 -24.13 -6.14 -14.17
C SER A 135 -22.70 -6.29 -13.66
N ILE A 136 -22.46 -5.93 -12.40
CA ILE A 136 -21.27 -6.35 -11.66
C ILE A 136 -21.70 -7.52 -10.78
N GLY A 137 -20.94 -8.62 -10.79
CA GLY A 137 -21.08 -9.71 -9.85
C GLY A 137 -19.88 -9.81 -8.92
N TRP A 138 -20.07 -10.24 -7.68
CA TRP A 138 -18.99 -10.43 -6.72
C TRP A 138 -19.24 -11.62 -5.79
N ASP A 139 -18.16 -12.24 -5.32
CA ASP A 139 -18.19 -13.27 -4.28
C ASP A 139 -18.48 -12.64 -2.91
N THR A 140 -19.52 -13.13 -2.25
CA THR A 140 -20.03 -12.60 -0.97
C THR A 140 -19.26 -13.10 0.24
N SER A 141 -18.34 -14.06 0.08
CA SER A 141 -17.37 -14.42 1.13
C SER A 141 -16.21 -13.42 1.20
N VAL A 142 -15.91 -12.74 0.08
CA VAL A 142 -14.83 -11.76 -0.02
C VAL A 142 -15.34 -10.33 0.12
N TRP A 143 -16.52 -10.02 -0.42
CA TRP A 143 -17.02 -8.64 -0.57
C TRP A 143 -18.43 -8.42 -0.02
N GLN A 144 -18.58 -7.37 0.78
CA GLN A 144 -19.85 -6.82 1.21
C GLN A 144 -20.22 -5.58 0.37
N LEU A 145 -21.48 -5.48 -0.08
CA LEU A 145 -22.00 -4.28 -0.75
C LEU A 145 -22.27 -3.16 0.26
N LEU A 146 -21.76 -1.95 -0.01
CA LEU A 146 -22.04 -0.74 0.79
C LEU A 146 -22.95 0.25 0.04
N GLU A 147 -22.69 0.50 -1.24
CA GLU A 147 -23.46 1.42 -2.08
C GLU A 147 -23.61 0.85 -3.49
N ALA A 148 -24.74 1.13 -4.15
CA ALA A 148 -24.97 0.74 -5.54
C ALA A 148 -25.76 1.82 -6.29
N ARG A 149 -25.32 2.18 -7.50
CA ARG A 149 -26.00 3.15 -8.36
C ARG A 149 -25.82 2.83 -9.83
N THR A 150 -26.66 3.39 -10.71
CA THR A 150 -26.49 3.25 -12.17
C THR A 150 -26.34 4.59 -12.84
N LEU A 151 -25.49 4.66 -13.87
CA LEU A 151 -25.32 5.83 -14.72
C LEU A 151 -26.01 5.63 -16.07
N PRO A 152 -26.69 6.65 -16.63
CA PRO A 152 -27.37 6.58 -17.92
C PRO A 152 -26.37 6.86 -19.06
N ILE A 153 -25.46 5.92 -19.33
CA ILE A 153 -24.41 6.07 -20.36
C ILE A 153 -25.02 5.98 -21.77
N PRO A 154 -24.75 6.91 -22.70
CA PRO A 154 -25.22 6.84 -24.07
C PRO A 154 -24.81 5.55 -24.78
N TYR A 155 -25.78 4.85 -25.36
CA TYR A 155 -25.57 3.61 -26.12
C TYR A 155 -25.96 3.82 -27.59
N PHE A 156 -26.56 2.83 -28.25
CA PHE A 156 -27.03 2.98 -29.63
C PHE A 156 -27.99 4.18 -29.78
N ASP A 157 -27.81 4.92 -30.87
CA ASP A 157 -28.64 6.08 -31.23
C ASP A 157 -28.71 7.18 -30.15
N GLY A 158 -27.74 7.19 -29.22
CA GLY A 158 -27.70 8.10 -28.07
C GLY A 158 -28.66 7.72 -26.93
N VAL A 159 -29.43 6.63 -27.08
CA VAL A 159 -30.36 6.15 -26.05
C VAL A 159 -29.56 5.70 -24.81
N PRO A 160 -29.85 6.22 -23.61
CA PRO A 160 -29.09 5.84 -22.42
C PRO A 160 -29.32 4.39 -22.00
N SER A 161 -28.24 3.72 -21.59
CA SER A 161 -28.24 2.40 -20.97
C SER A 161 -27.70 2.48 -19.55
N ARG A 162 -28.26 1.68 -18.64
CA ARG A 162 -27.89 1.70 -17.21
C ARG A 162 -26.61 0.92 -16.97
N MET A 163 -25.53 1.64 -16.67
CA MET A 163 -24.23 1.06 -16.32
C MET A 163 -24.05 1.07 -14.79
N PRO A 164 -23.84 -0.08 -14.14
CA PRO A 164 -23.71 -0.15 -12.69
C PRO A 164 -22.36 0.36 -12.17
N ALA A 165 -22.42 1.07 -11.05
CA ALA A 165 -21.33 1.31 -10.12
C ALA A 165 -21.70 0.72 -8.75
N VAL A 166 -20.77 0.01 -8.10
CA VAL A 166 -20.93 -0.49 -6.72
C VAL A 166 -19.71 -0.17 -5.86
N LEU A 167 -19.96 0.21 -4.61
CA LEU A 167 -18.94 0.28 -3.57
C LEU A 167 -18.96 -1.03 -2.79
N LEU A 168 -17.86 -1.78 -2.88
CA LEU A 168 -17.69 -3.01 -2.13
C LEU A 168 -16.64 -2.81 -1.02
N GLN A 169 -16.85 -3.46 0.12
CA GLN A 169 -15.90 -3.56 1.21
C GLN A 169 -15.39 -4.99 1.33
N ASN A 170 -14.08 -5.18 1.32
CA ASN A 170 -13.47 -6.49 1.53
C ASN A 170 -13.60 -6.88 3.01
N GLN A 171 -14.13 -8.07 3.29
CA GLN A 171 -14.50 -8.47 4.65
C GLN A 171 -13.30 -8.73 5.57
N ASP A 172 -12.17 -9.20 5.03
CA ASP A 172 -10.96 -9.49 5.81
C ASP A 172 -10.14 -8.24 6.15
N THR A 173 -10.18 -7.21 5.30
CA THR A 173 -9.29 -6.03 5.40
C THR A 173 -10.02 -4.71 5.63
N GLY A 174 -11.35 -4.69 5.52
CA GLY A 174 -12.15 -3.46 5.57
C GLY A 174 -11.91 -2.49 4.41
N ARG A 175 -11.04 -2.81 3.45
CA ARG A 175 -10.72 -1.95 2.30
C ARG A 175 -11.94 -1.77 1.41
N ARG A 176 -12.22 -0.51 1.06
CA ARG A 176 -13.31 -0.12 0.16
C ARG A 176 -12.79 0.05 -1.27
N VAL A 177 -13.54 -0.43 -2.25
CA VAL A 177 -13.25 -0.28 -3.68
C VAL A 177 -14.55 -0.02 -4.45
N TRP A 178 -14.56 1.04 -5.25
CA TRP A 178 -15.60 1.31 -6.24
C TRP A 178 -15.31 0.52 -7.52
N PHE A 179 -16.29 -0.25 -7.97
CA PHE A 179 -16.29 -0.94 -9.26
C PHE A 179 -17.32 -0.30 -10.18
N PHE A 180 -16.93 0.04 -11.40
CA PHE A 180 -17.81 0.55 -12.45
C PHE A 180 -17.71 -0.33 -13.68
N ASN A 181 -18.83 -0.75 -14.26
CA ASN A 181 -18.86 -1.61 -15.44
C ASN A 181 -19.67 -0.96 -16.56
N THR A 182 -19.07 -0.77 -17.74
CA THR A 182 -19.76 -0.23 -18.92
C THR A 182 -19.73 -1.18 -20.12
N HIS A 183 -20.77 -1.08 -20.94
CA HIS A 183 -20.76 -1.60 -22.31
C HIS A 183 -21.03 -0.42 -23.26
N ASN A 184 -19.99 0.10 -23.90
CA ASN A 184 -20.11 1.24 -24.81
C ASN A 184 -20.52 0.75 -26.22
N PRO A 185 -21.23 1.56 -27.03
CA PRO A 185 -21.81 1.07 -28.28
C PRO A 185 -20.74 0.82 -29.36
N ALA A 186 -20.80 -0.36 -29.97
CA ALA A 186 -20.09 -0.69 -31.20
C ALA A 186 -20.68 0.04 -32.42
N ASP A 187 -19.97 0.09 -33.55
CA ASP A 187 -20.47 0.74 -34.78
C ASP A 187 -21.48 -0.13 -35.59
N VAL A 188 -22.06 -1.16 -34.96
CA VAL A 188 -22.99 -2.14 -35.59
C VAL A 188 -24.37 -1.57 -35.95
N ARG A 189 -24.68 -0.34 -35.52
CA ARG A 189 -25.87 0.43 -35.93
C ARG A 189 -25.51 1.74 -36.65
N GLY A 190 -24.29 1.84 -37.18
CA GLY A 190 -23.72 3.07 -37.73
C GLY A 190 -22.71 3.72 -36.77
N PRO A 191 -22.10 4.85 -37.16
CA PRO A 191 -21.02 5.49 -36.39
C PRO A 191 -21.48 5.90 -34.99
N ALA A 192 -20.88 5.29 -33.96
CA ALA A 192 -21.26 5.48 -32.56
C ALA A 192 -20.17 6.17 -31.72
N GLN A 193 -19.09 6.66 -32.34
CA GLN A 193 -17.96 7.28 -31.62
C GLN A 193 -18.38 8.48 -30.76
N GLN A 194 -19.31 9.33 -31.20
CA GLN A 194 -19.80 10.45 -30.38
C GLN A 194 -20.50 9.98 -29.09
N TRP A 195 -21.13 8.80 -29.11
CA TRP A 195 -21.74 8.19 -27.92
C TRP A 195 -20.69 7.55 -27.02
N ARG A 196 -19.66 6.92 -27.61
CA ARG A 196 -18.49 6.43 -26.87
C ARG A 196 -17.78 7.57 -26.15
N ASP A 197 -17.43 8.65 -26.84
CA ASP A 197 -16.76 9.83 -26.27
C ASP A 197 -17.58 10.48 -25.14
N ALA A 198 -18.90 10.61 -25.29
CA ALA A 198 -19.78 11.08 -24.23
C ALA A 198 -19.78 10.14 -23.01
N GLY A 199 -19.80 8.83 -23.22
CA GLY A 199 -19.65 7.82 -22.17
C GLY A 199 -18.29 7.89 -21.47
N PHE A 200 -17.21 8.15 -22.20
CA PHE A 200 -15.86 8.33 -21.63
C PHE A 200 -15.81 9.56 -20.71
N ALA A 201 -16.44 10.67 -21.12
CA ALA A 201 -16.54 11.87 -20.29
C ALA A 201 -17.36 11.63 -19.00
N MET A 202 -18.43 10.83 -19.06
CA MET A 202 -19.20 10.44 -17.89
C MET A 202 -18.43 9.50 -16.95
N GLU A 203 -17.66 8.55 -17.50
CA GLU A 203 -16.75 7.70 -16.72
C GLU A 203 -15.67 8.53 -16.01
N VAL A 204 -15.10 9.52 -16.70
CA VAL A 204 -14.12 10.44 -16.12
C VAL A 204 -14.73 11.29 -15.00
N ALA A 205 -15.94 11.82 -15.21
CA ALA A 205 -16.66 12.58 -14.19
C ALA A 205 -16.94 11.72 -12.95
N LEU A 206 -17.40 10.48 -13.14
CA LEU A 206 -17.66 9.51 -12.07
C LEU A 206 -16.40 9.22 -11.25
N ALA A 207 -15.28 8.89 -11.89
CA ALA A 207 -14.04 8.57 -11.19
C ALA A 207 -13.52 9.76 -10.36
N ASN A 208 -13.66 10.98 -10.88
CA ASN A 208 -13.23 12.20 -10.18
C ASN A 208 -14.19 12.60 -9.03
N GLU A 209 -15.50 12.41 -9.20
CA GLU A 209 -16.50 12.55 -8.13
C GLU A 209 -16.22 11.56 -6.99
N LEU A 210 -16.01 10.27 -7.33
CA LEU A 210 -15.78 9.21 -6.36
C LEU A 210 -14.46 9.41 -5.60
N ARG A 211 -13.37 9.78 -6.27
CA ARG A 211 -12.10 10.14 -5.59
C ARG A 211 -12.27 11.29 -4.59
N THR A 212 -13.15 12.25 -4.89
CA THR A 212 -13.39 13.41 -4.02
C THR A 212 -14.29 13.09 -2.84
N THR A 213 -15.31 12.25 -3.05
CA THR A 213 -16.33 11.89 -2.04
C THR A 213 -15.92 10.70 -1.17
N HIS A 214 -15.07 9.81 -1.69
CA HIS A 214 -14.58 8.58 -1.06
C HIS A 214 -13.05 8.46 -1.20
N PRO A 215 -12.25 9.38 -0.62
CA PRO A 215 -10.80 9.44 -0.81
C PRO A 215 -10.02 8.25 -0.25
N ASP A 216 -10.66 7.35 0.51
CA ASP A 216 -10.10 6.09 1.02
C ASP A 216 -10.50 4.85 0.19
N ALA A 217 -11.37 5.02 -0.83
CA ALA A 217 -11.84 3.96 -1.70
C ALA A 217 -11.23 4.06 -3.10
N ALA A 218 -10.49 3.03 -3.51
CA ALA A 218 -9.90 2.95 -4.84
C ALA A 218 -11.00 2.79 -5.92
N PHE A 219 -10.71 3.15 -7.17
CA PHE A 219 -11.65 3.03 -8.29
C PHE A 219 -11.14 2.05 -9.36
N ILE A 220 -11.99 1.10 -9.76
CA ILE A 220 -11.75 0.13 -10.82
C ILE A 220 -12.87 0.23 -11.86
N SER A 221 -12.49 0.41 -13.12
CA SER A 221 -13.41 0.41 -14.26
C SER A 221 -13.20 -0.83 -15.13
N LEU A 222 -14.31 -1.50 -15.44
CA LEU A 222 -14.41 -2.74 -16.17
C LEU A 222 -15.28 -2.53 -17.43
N GLY A 223 -15.15 -3.43 -18.39
CA GLY A 223 -16.16 -3.64 -19.42
C GLY A 223 -15.69 -3.50 -20.87
N ASP A 224 -16.56 -3.91 -21.79
CA ASP A 224 -16.40 -3.71 -23.23
C ASP A 224 -16.65 -2.24 -23.62
N LYS A 225 -15.56 -1.52 -23.87
CA LYS A 225 -15.57 -0.11 -24.24
C LYS A 225 -15.71 0.09 -25.74
N ASN A 226 -15.71 -0.98 -26.55
CA ASN A 226 -15.78 -0.95 -28.02
C ASN A 226 -14.79 0.03 -28.70
N ASP A 227 -13.67 0.32 -28.03
CA ASP A 227 -12.65 1.28 -28.45
C ASP A 227 -11.31 0.86 -27.80
N ARG A 228 -10.19 1.31 -28.39
CA ARG A 228 -8.83 0.96 -27.99
C ARG A 228 -8.08 2.19 -27.48
N ALA A 229 -7.24 2.78 -28.33
CA ALA A 229 -6.35 3.87 -27.95
C ALA A 229 -7.09 5.17 -27.61
N ARG A 230 -8.25 5.44 -28.24
CA ARG A 230 -9.03 6.66 -27.99
C ARG A 230 -9.75 6.59 -26.66
N TYR A 231 -10.30 5.43 -26.27
CA TYR A 231 -10.75 5.21 -24.88
C TYR A 231 -9.62 5.48 -23.87
N TYR A 232 -8.50 4.76 -23.98
CA TYR A 232 -7.40 4.87 -23.03
C TYR A 232 -6.90 6.32 -22.91
N CYS A 233 -6.64 7.00 -24.03
CA CYS A 233 -6.13 8.37 -24.03
C CYS A 233 -7.18 9.45 -23.76
N SER A 234 -8.46 9.11 -23.63
CA SER A 234 -9.48 10.01 -23.09
C SER A 234 -9.62 9.83 -21.57
N VAL A 235 -9.72 8.57 -21.12
CA VAL A 235 -10.07 8.25 -19.73
C VAL A 235 -8.85 8.27 -18.79
N ALA A 236 -7.73 7.66 -19.18
CA ALA A 236 -6.54 7.58 -18.33
C ALA A 236 -6.00 8.96 -17.87
N PRO A 237 -5.83 9.98 -18.75
CA PRO A 237 -5.41 11.31 -18.31
C PRO A 237 -6.53 12.10 -17.62
N GLY A 238 -7.79 11.93 -18.03
CA GLY A 238 -8.92 12.70 -17.48
C GLY A 238 -9.31 12.29 -16.06
N ALA A 239 -9.09 11.01 -15.71
CA ALA A 239 -9.48 10.41 -14.45
C ALA A 239 -8.31 9.87 -13.63
N ASP A 240 -7.07 10.16 -13.99
CA ASP A 240 -5.85 9.65 -13.35
C ASP A 240 -5.86 8.11 -13.15
N LEU A 241 -6.12 7.39 -14.25
CA LEU A 241 -6.16 5.92 -14.28
C LEU A 241 -4.98 5.33 -15.05
N TRP A 242 -4.74 4.03 -14.89
CA TRP A 242 -3.91 3.20 -15.77
C TRP A 242 -4.63 1.88 -16.07
N SER A 243 -4.12 1.08 -17.01
CA SER A 243 -4.70 -0.23 -17.35
C SER A 243 -3.86 -1.38 -16.83
N ALA A 244 -4.51 -2.48 -16.44
CA ALA A 244 -3.88 -3.77 -16.23
C ALA A 244 -3.13 -4.28 -17.48
N SER A 245 -3.54 -3.83 -18.67
CA SER A 245 -2.90 -4.15 -19.95
C SER A 245 -1.70 -3.24 -20.32
N GLY A 246 -1.33 -2.30 -19.43
CA GLY A 246 -0.22 -1.38 -19.59
C GLY A 246 -0.59 -0.02 -20.19
N GLY A 247 0.33 0.55 -20.96
CA GLY A 247 0.24 1.93 -21.44
C GLY A 247 0.58 2.97 -20.37
N TYR A 248 0.76 4.22 -20.78
CA TYR A 248 1.10 5.31 -19.87
C TYR A 248 0.57 6.68 -20.29
N VAL A 249 0.54 7.59 -19.32
CA VAL A 249 0.35 9.03 -19.46
C VAL A 249 1.53 9.70 -18.77
N ASP A 250 2.22 10.61 -19.47
CA ASP A 250 3.34 11.42 -18.98
C ASP A 250 3.16 12.86 -19.47
N GLY A 251 2.66 13.74 -18.60
CA GLY A 251 2.24 15.09 -18.97
C GLY A 251 1.17 15.07 -20.07
N SER A 252 1.46 15.70 -21.21
CA SER A 252 0.58 15.70 -22.39
C SER A 252 0.75 14.47 -23.29
N THR A 253 1.69 13.57 -23.00
CA THR A 253 1.92 12.37 -23.80
C THR A 253 1.07 11.22 -23.28
N CYS A 254 0.24 10.64 -24.15
CA CYS A 254 -0.45 9.39 -23.89
C CYS A 254 0.02 8.29 -24.86
N SER A 255 0.28 7.10 -24.32
CA SER A 255 0.61 5.89 -25.08
C SER A 255 -0.26 4.75 -24.61
N ALA A 256 -1.24 4.36 -25.42
CA ALA A 256 -2.07 3.20 -25.16
C ALA A 256 -1.30 1.87 -25.37
N PRO A 257 -1.74 0.76 -24.75
CA PRO A 257 -1.23 -0.59 -25.01
C PRO A 257 -1.17 -0.94 -26.51
N THR A 258 -0.04 -1.48 -26.96
CA THR A 258 0.24 -1.75 -28.39
C THR A 258 -0.61 -2.87 -29.00
N ASN A 259 -1.21 -3.74 -28.18
CA ASN A 259 -2.14 -4.80 -28.59
C ASN A 259 -3.54 -4.58 -27.98
N GLY A 260 -3.97 -3.32 -27.86
CA GLY A 260 -5.16 -2.92 -27.09
C GLY A 260 -6.41 -3.77 -27.34
N ALA A 261 -6.94 -4.32 -26.25
CA ALA A 261 -8.27 -4.92 -26.20
C ALA A 261 -9.36 -3.84 -26.34
N ILE A 262 -10.60 -4.26 -26.61
CA ILE A 262 -11.79 -3.40 -26.48
C ILE A 262 -12.47 -3.54 -25.12
N ASP A 263 -12.26 -4.67 -24.45
CA ASP A 263 -12.59 -4.94 -23.06
C ASP A 263 -11.43 -4.46 -22.17
N TRP A 264 -11.75 -3.64 -21.16
CA TRP A 264 -10.72 -2.97 -20.34
C TRP A 264 -10.85 -3.32 -18.86
N ILE A 265 -9.69 -3.39 -18.21
CA ILE A 265 -9.54 -3.31 -16.76
C ILE A 265 -8.66 -2.08 -16.50
N MET A 266 -9.27 -1.04 -15.94
CA MET A 266 -8.64 0.21 -15.55
C MET A 266 -8.69 0.34 -14.03
N GLY A 267 -7.69 0.98 -13.43
CA GLY A 267 -7.65 1.30 -12.02
C GLY A 267 -7.06 2.69 -11.77
N SER A 268 -7.42 3.33 -10.66
CA SER A 268 -6.73 4.51 -10.15
C SER A 268 -5.28 4.20 -9.74
N LYS A 269 -4.43 5.22 -9.53
CA LYS A 269 -2.98 5.04 -9.28
C LYS A 269 -2.62 4.29 -7.99
N ASP A 270 -3.59 4.07 -7.12
CA ASP A 270 -3.54 3.22 -5.92
C ASP A 270 -3.97 1.76 -6.17
N VAL A 271 -4.33 1.39 -7.40
CA VAL A 271 -4.70 0.02 -7.81
C VAL A 271 -3.58 -0.60 -8.66
N PHE A 272 -2.91 -1.64 -8.17
CA PHE A 272 -1.77 -2.25 -8.86
C PHE A 272 -2.08 -3.64 -9.42
N PHE A 273 -1.59 -3.97 -10.62
CA PHE A 273 -2.00 -5.18 -11.37
C PHE A 273 -0.87 -6.21 -11.54
N ASN A 274 -0.63 -7.09 -10.56
CA ASN A 274 0.53 -8.00 -10.60
C ASN A 274 0.41 -9.16 -11.62
N GLY A 275 -0.71 -9.26 -12.32
CA GLY A 275 -0.94 -10.16 -13.44
C GLY A 275 -2.12 -9.69 -14.29
N TYR A 276 -2.06 -9.96 -15.60
CA TYR A 276 -3.12 -9.66 -16.56
C TYR A 276 -3.17 -10.79 -17.60
N THR A 277 -4.35 -11.39 -17.79
CA THR A 277 -4.56 -12.54 -18.67
C THR A 277 -5.64 -12.23 -19.70
N ARG A 278 -5.37 -12.53 -20.98
CA ARG A 278 -6.42 -12.72 -21.99
C ARG A 278 -6.77 -14.21 -22.04
N TYR A 279 -7.80 -14.62 -21.34
CA TYR A 279 -8.23 -16.02 -21.28
C TYR A 279 -9.12 -16.36 -22.49
N TRP A 280 -8.52 -17.04 -23.47
CA TRP A 280 -9.16 -17.43 -24.73
C TRP A 280 -8.70 -18.82 -25.18
N ASN A 281 -9.61 -19.77 -25.18
CA ASN A 281 -9.41 -21.13 -25.65
C ASN A 281 -10.71 -21.62 -26.31
N ASP A 282 -10.71 -22.87 -26.81
CA ASP A 282 -11.87 -23.50 -27.45
C ASP A 282 -13.13 -23.54 -26.57
N TYR A 283 -12.99 -23.55 -25.24
CA TYR A 283 -14.12 -23.54 -24.30
C TYR A 283 -14.74 -22.15 -24.21
N VAL A 284 -13.91 -21.10 -24.07
CA VAL A 284 -14.38 -19.70 -24.11
C VAL A 284 -14.98 -19.37 -25.47
N ALA A 285 -14.37 -19.80 -26.58
CA ALA A 285 -14.84 -19.55 -27.94
C ALA A 285 -16.18 -20.26 -28.30
N ARG A 286 -16.62 -21.24 -27.49
CA ARG A 286 -17.97 -21.84 -27.54
C ARG A 286 -18.94 -21.23 -26.51
N THR A 287 -18.50 -20.24 -25.75
CA THR A 287 -19.23 -19.63 -24.63
C THR A 287 -19.57 -18.18 -24.93
N SER A 288 -18.61 -17.43 -25.47
CA SER A 288 -18.77 -16.05 -25.93
C SER A 288 -17.92 -15.82 -27.18
N ASP A 289 -18.20 -14.75 -27.92
CA ASP A 289 -17.33 -14.21 -28.96
C ASP A 289 -16.26 -13.23 -28.43
N HIS A 290 -16.37 -12.83 -27.16
CA HIS A 290 -15.34 -12.10 -26.43
C HIS A 290 -14.52 -13.04 -25.52
N PRO A 291 -13.21 -12.81 -25.36
CA PRO A 291 -12.44 -13.44 -24.30
C PRO A 291 -12.80 -12.87 -22.94
N LEU A 292 -12.61 -13.67 -21.89
CA LEU A 292 -12.48 -13.13 -20.54
C LEU A 292 -11.11 -12.44 -20.44
N TYR A 293 -11.08 -11.24 -19.91
CA TYR A 293 -9.85 -10.66 -19.38
C TYR A 293 -9.89 -10.69 -17.86
N ASP A 294 -8.82 -11.19 -17.24
CA ASP A 294 -8.66 -11.22 -15.79
C ASP A 294 -7.39 -10.51 -15.34
N ALA A 295 -7.39 -9.96 -14.14
CA ALA A 295 -6.23 -9.31 -13.54
C ALA A 295 -6.15 -9.55 -12.03
N ASN A 296 -4.94 -9.82 -11.53
CA ASN A 296 -4.66 -9.83 -10.09
C ASN A 296 -4.47 -8.39 -9.62
N VAL A 297 -5.31 -7.94 -8.70
CA VAL A 297 -5.29 -6.60 -8.12
C VAL A 297 -4.62 -6.62 -6.76
N VAL A 298 -3.88 -5.56 -6.45
CA VAL A 298 -3.40 -5.21 -5.12
C VAL A 298 -3.70 -3.74 -4.85
N VAL A 299 -4.46 -3.47 -3.79
CA VAL A 299 -4.63 -2.13 -3.22
C VAL A 299 -3.77 -2.05 -1.95
N PRO A 300 -2.86 -1.07 -1.81
CA PRO A 300 -1.94 -0.99 -0.67
C PRO A 300 -2.68 -0.64 0.63
N ALA A 301 -2.00 -0.81 1.76
CA ALA A 301 -2.49 -0.27 3.03
C ALA A 301 -2.46 1.27 3.02
N SER A 302 -3.41 1.91 3.69
CA SER A 302 -3.48 3.37 3.76
C SER A 302 -2.27 3.97 4.48
N ALA A 303 -1.79 5.13 4.03
CA ALA A 303 -0.76 5.93 4.69
C ALA A 303 -1.20 7.40 4.76
N PRO A 304 -0.56 8.24 5.60
CA PRO A 304 -0.79 9.67 5.57
C PRO A 304 -0.52 10.24 4.16
N PRO A 305 -1.48 10.92 3.51
CA PRO A 305 -1.43 11.26 2.08
C PRO A 305 -0.43 12.37 1.71
N VAL A 306 0.42 12.77 2.66
CA VAL A 306 1.40 13.87 2.55
C VAL A 306 2.84 13.36 2.44
N ILE A 307 3.06 12.06 2.33
CA ILE A 307 4.41 11.47 2.24
C ILE A 307 4.81 11.30 0.76
N ASP A 308 5.56 12.27 0.23
CA ASP A 308 6.16 12.20 -1.10
C ASP A 308 7.54 11.52 -1.10
N HIS A 309 8.18 11.46 0.08
CA HIS A 309 9.59 11.10 0.21
C HIS A 309 9.84 10.13 1.37
N VAL A 310 10.71 9.15 1.15
CA VAL A 310 11.20 8.24 2.20
C VAL A 310 12.72 8.17 2.17
N VAL A 311 13.33 8.40 3.34
CA VAL A 311 14.78 8.32 3.56
C VAL A 311 15.05 7.22 4.59
N VAL A 312 15.66 6.12 4.16
CA VAL A 312 16.05 5.00 5.03
C VAL A 312 17.55 5.08 5.34
N VAL A 313 17.90 5.10 6.63
CA VAL A 313 19.27 5.10 7.12
C VAL A 313 19.58 3.77 7.80
N ALA A 314 20.28 2.90 7.08
CA ALA A 314 20.72 1.59 7.56
C ALA A 314 22.10 1.73 8.24
N VAL A 315 22.20 1.36 9.51
CA VAL A 315 23.44 1.50 10.30
C VAL A 315 23.96 0.13 10.75
N PRO A 316 24.80 -0.54 9.94
CA PRO A 316 25.41 -1.80 10.36
C PRO A 316 26.39 -1.56 11.51
N GLY A 317 26.25 -2.34 12.57
CA GLY A 317 27.01 -2.22 13.81
C GLY A 317 26.32 -1.42 14.93
N LEU A 318 25.19 -0.75 14.64
CA LEU A 318 24.41 -0.05 15.65
C LEU A 318 23.49 -1.03 16.39
N THR A 319 23.86 -1.36 17.61
CA THR A 319 23.13 -2.29 18.47
C THR A 319 22.28 -1.55 19.49
N SER A 320 21.17 -2.15 19.93
CA SER A 320 20.35 -1.50 20.98
C SER A 320 21.10 -1.38 22.29
N THR A 321 22.09 -2.24 22.55
CA THR A 321 22.88 -2.16 23.77
C THR A 321 23.79 -0.94 23.81
N VAL A 322 24.39 -0.53 22.68
CA VAL A 322 25.19 0.71 22.66
C VAL A 322 24.29 1.96 22.71
N VAL A 323 23.13 1.92 22.06
CA VAL A 323 22.14 3.02 22.10
C VAL A 323 21.62 3.25 23.51
N ASN A 324 21.21 2.19 24.21
CA ASN A 324 20.77 2.29 25.61
C ASN A 324 21.90 2.72 26.55
N GLY A 325 23.16 2.47 26.19
CA GLY A 325 24.33 2.93 26.95
C GLY A 325 24.67 4.41 26.77
N PHE A 326 24.26 5.03 25.64
CA PHE A 326 24.35 6.48 25.44
C PHE A 326 23.12 7.23 25.97
N GLY A 327 21.92 6.67 25.79
CA GLY A 327 20.67 7.31 26.21
C GLY A 327 20.56 8.76 25.71
N ALA A 328 20.32 9.69 26.63
CA ALA A 328 20.18 11.12 26.34
C ALA A 328 21.50 11.86 26.02
N ASP A 329 22.68 11.26 26.27
CA ASP A 329 24.00 11.88 26.02
C ASP A 329 24.24 12.21 24.53
N LEU A 330 23.45 11.62 23.64
CA LEU A 330 23.39 11.95 22.22
C LEU A 330 22.03 12.55 21.92
N ALA A 331 21.95 13.89 21.91
CA ALA A 331 20.71 14.64 21.72
C ALA A 331 19.90 14.24 20.46
N GLU A 332 20.52 13.68 19.43
CA GLU A 332 19.79 13.18 18.25
C GLU A 332 19.01 11.88 18.55
N ILE A 333 19.45 11.01 19.48
CA ILE A 333 18.64 9.88 19.98
C ILE A 333 17.37 10.42 20.63
N GLY A 334 17.53 11.41 21.53
CA GLY A 334 16.41 12.08 22.19
C GLY A 334 15.41 12.67 21.19
N ARG A 335 15.88 13.40 20.17
CA ARG A 335 15.03 13.95 19.11
C ARG A 335 14.29 12.89 18.30
N LEU A 336 14.96 11.81 17.89
CA LEU A 336 14.32 10.74 17.12
C LEU A 336 13.25 10.00 17.93
N THR A 337 13.46 9.83 19.24
CA THR A 337 12.46 9.19 20.13
C THR A 337 11.33 10.15 20.52
N GLN A 338 11.59 11.45 20.70
CA GLN A 338 10.56 12.43 21.05
C GLN A 338 9.66 12.82 19.85
N ASN A 339 10.25 12.92 18.65
CA ASN A 339 9.56 13.42 17.45
C ASN A 339 9.07 12.31 16.51
N GLY A 340 8.93 11.08 17.00
CA GLY A 340 8.40 9.97 16.21
C GLY A 340 8.23 8.70 17.02
N ALA A 341 7.99 7.59 16.31
CA ALA A 341 7.80 6.27 16.90
C ALA A 341 9.12 5.50 16.92
N SER A 342 9.41 4.78 18.00
CA SER A 342 10.68 4.07 18.13
C SER A 342 10.60 2.76 18.90
N THR A 343 11.60 1.89 18.74
CA THR A 343 11.84 0.81 19.69
C THR A 343 13.33 0.43 19.75
N THR A 344 13.79 -0.02 20.91
CA THR A 344 15.13 -0.59 21.11
C THR A 344 15.10 -2.13 21.17
N ASN A 345 14.01 -2.74 20.67
CA ASN A 345 13.81 -4.19 20.72
C ASN A 345 13.42 -4.85 19.38
N ALA A 346 13.64 -4.19 18.24
CA ALA A 346 13.49 -4.81 16.93
C ALA A 346 14.54 -5.93 16.69
N ARG A 347 14.37 -6.69 15.60
CA ARG A 347 15.21 -7.86 15.28
C ARG A 347 15.82 -7.83 13.88
N THR A 348 17.07 -8.28 13.79
CA THR A 348 17.63 -8.76 12.51
C THR A 348 16.85 -9.98 11.99
N VAL A 349 17.10 -10.36 10.74
CA VAL A 349 16.67 -11.66 10.23
C VAL A 349 17.31 -12.81 11.00
N VAL A 350 16.60 -13.95 11.05
CA VAL A 350 16.91 -15.08 11.95
C VAL A 350 18.15 -15.84 11.51
N GLU A 351 18.30 -16.05 10.20
CA GLU A 351 19.36 -16.92 9.67
C GLU A 351 20.76 -16.27 9.70
N ASN A 352 20.85 -14.94 9.64
CA ASN A 352 22.12 -14.23 9.61
C ASN A 352 21.97 -12.79 10.15
N THR A 353 22.69 -12.46 11.21
CA THR A 353 22.69 -11.14 11.86
C THR A 353 23.71 -10.15 11.26
N GLY A 354 24.36 -10.54 10.17
CA GLY A 354 25.35 -9.74 9.44
C GLY A 354 24.73 -8.71 8.47
N PRO A 355 25.51 -7.70 8.07
CA PRO A 355 24.98 -6.50 7.42
C PRO A 355 24.40 -6.76 6.02
N ASP A 356 25.03 -7.63 5.21
CA ASP A 356 24.59 -7.90 3.84
C ASP A 356 23.26 -8.66 3.76
N ALA A 357 23.03 -9.58 4.70
CA ALA A 357 21.75 -10.28 4.82
C ALA A 357 20.65 -9.28 5.19
N ASN A 358 20.85 -8.52 6.28
CA ASN A 358 19.86 -7.59 6.80
C ASN A 358 19.58 -6.40 5.87
N LEU A 359 20.57 -5.94 5.08
CA LEU A 359 20.34 -4.95 4.03
C LEU A 359 19.49 -5.52 2.90
N ALA A 360 19.76 -6.75 2.44
CA ALA A 360 18.93 -7.39 1.42
C ALA A 360 17.49 -7.64 1.92
N SER A 361 17.31 -8.01 3.20
CA SER A 361 15.99 -8.14 3.82
C SER A 361 15.27 -6.80 3.94
N LEU A 362 15.94 -5.74 4.40
CA LEU A 362 15.39 -4.38 4.52
C LEU A 362 14.91 -3.82 3.17
N LEU A 363 15.54 -4.24 2.07
CA LEU A 363 15.18 -3.79 0.73
C LEU A 363 14.07 -4.63 0.06
N SER A 364 13.80 -5.85 0.53
CA SER A 364 12.92 -6.81 -0.16
C SER A 364 11.80 -7.41 0.70
N GLY A 365 11.81 -7.15 2.01
CA GLY A 365 10.92 -7.78 2.99
C GLY A 365 11.12 -9.30 3.14
N ARG A 366 12.15 -9.86 2.51
CA ARG A 366 12.40 -11.31 2.51
C ARG A 366 13.35 -11.73 3.61
N ARG A 367 13.11 -12.92 4.16
CA ARG A 367 14.08 -13.68 4.96
C ARG A 367 15.28 -14.12 4.12
N VAL A 368 16.27 -14.75 4.75
CA VAL A 368 17.48 -15.17 4.03
C VAL A 368 17.27 -16.44 3.20
N PHE A 369 16.61 -17.48 3.73
CA PHE A 369 16.66 -18.82 3.13
C PHE A 369 15.84 -18.95 1.82
N PRO A 370 16.45 -19.19 0.63
CA PRO A 370 15.71 -19.19 -0.64
C PRO A 370 14.60 -20.24 -0.75
N LYS A 371 14.82 -21.45 -0.21
CA LYS A 371 13.80 -22.52 -0.16
C LYS A 371 12.58 -22.19 0.70
N ARG A 372 12.54 -21.02 1.34
CA ARG A 372 11.41 -20.46 2.10
C ARG A 372 11.06 -19.03 1.61
N GLY A 373 11.28 -18.74 0.33
CA GLY A 373 10.99 -17.44 -0.29
C GLY A 373 12.08 -16.38 -0.13
N GLY A 374 13.22 -16.72 0.50
CA GLY A 374 14.26 -15.77 0.86
C GLY A 374 15.19 -15.29 -0.26
N HIS A 375 15.95 -14.24 0.02
CA HIS A 375 16.85 -13.58 -0.95
C HIS A 375 18.25 -14.19 -1.08
N GLY A 376 18.61 -15.20 -0.26
CA GLY A 376 19.87 -15.96 -0.32
C GLY A 376 21.14 -15.26 0.18
N VAL A 377 21.23 -13.93 0.05
CA VAL A 377 22.39 -13.15 0.51
C VAL A 377 22.72 -13.44 1.97
N GLY A 378 23.95 -13.87 2.25
CA GLY A 378 24.41 -14.25 3.58
C GLY A 378 24.29 -15.74 3.93
N GLN A 379 23.79 -16.61 3.03
CA GLN A 379 23.89 -18.07 3.22
C GLN A 379 25.32 -18.61 3.02
N LYS A 380 26.16 -17.89 2.28
CA LYS A 380 27.57 -18.23 2.04
C LYS A 380 28.44 -17.05 2.47
N LYS A 381 29.70 -17.33 2.84
CA LYS A 381 30.69 -16.31 3.24
C LYS A 381 31.07 -15.36 2.09
N ALA A 382 31.11 -15.87 0.87
CA ALA A 382 31.33 -15.08 -0.33
C ALA A 382 30.02 -14.41 -0.79
N LEU A 383 30.11 -13.15 -1.22
CA LEU A 383 28.97 -12.45 -1.81
C LEU A 383 28.61 -13.06 -3.18
N PRO A 384 27.32 -13.14 -3.52
CA PRO A 384 26.89 -13.60 -4.83
C PRO A 384 27.16 -12.56 -5.93
N SER A 385 27.01 -12.98 -7.19
CA SER A 385 27.05 -12.07 -8.35
C SER A 385 25.92 -11.03 -8.27
N THR A 386 24.69 -11.48 -8.02
CA THR A 386 23.49 -10.68 -7.75
C THR A 386 22.64 -11.30 -6.64
N VAL A 387 21.72 -10.54 -6.06
CA VAL A 387 20.69 -11.05 -5.14
C VAL A 387 19.87 -12.14 -5.84
N HIS A 388 19.46 -11.91 -7.09
CA HIS A 388 18.68 -12.85 -7.91
C HIS A 388 19.38 -14.20 -8.08
N ALA A 389 20.69 -14.18 -8.39
CA ALA A 389 21.49 -15.40 -8.52
C ALA A 389 21.63 -16.17 -7.19
N SER A 390 21.52 -15.48 -6.05
CA SER A 390 21.52 -16.12 -4.73
C SER A 390 20.17 -16.68 -4.32
N ALA A 391 19.07 -16.12 -4.85
CA ALA A 391 17.71 -16.59 -4.63
C ALA A 391 17.28 -17.69 -5.61
N GLY A 392 17.93 -17.77 -6.79
CA GLY A 392 17.54 -18.64 -7.90
C GLY A 392 16.40 -18.08 -8.75
N GLN A 393 15.98 -16.85 -8.50
CA GLN A 393 14.83 -16.17 -9.12
C GLN A 393 15.00 -14.65 -9.02
N TYR A 394 14.14 -13.89 -9.71
CA TYR A 394 14.08 -12.43 -9.49
C TYR A 394 13.67 -12.10 -8.05
N VAL A 395 14.27 -11.06 -7.48
CA VAL A 395 13.93 -10.54 -6.15
C VAL A 395 13.61 -9.06 -6.28
N SER A 396 12.31 -8.75 -6.26
CA SER A 396 11.81 -7.39 -6.20
C SER A 396 12.25 -6.71 -4.89
N SER A 397 12.37 -5.39 -4.96
CA SER A 397 12.79 -4.52 -3.87
C SER A 397 11.96 -3.23 -3.84
N ILE A 398 12.11 -2.46 -2.77
CA ILE A 398 11.55 -1.10 -2.68
C ILE A 398 12.00 -0.19 -3.84
N PHE A 399 13.15 -0.46 -4.47
CA PHE A 399 13.62 0.26 -5.65
C PHE A 399 12.83 -0.08 -6.90
N ASP A 400 12.46 -1.35 -7.09
CA ASP A 400 11.57 -1.76 -8.18
C ASP A 400 10.23 -1.03 -8.07
N LEU A 401 9.60 -1.12 -6.91
CA LEU A 401 8.25 -0.58 -6.67
C LEU A 401 8.20 0.93 -6.89
N THR A 402 9.23 1.65 -6.41
CA THR A 402 9.35 3.10 -6.61
C THR A 402 9.61 3.42 -8.09
N HIS A 403 10.63 2.82 -8.71
CA HIS A 403 10.98 3.12 -10.10
C HIS A 403 9.88 2.75 -11.10
N ASN A 404 9.13 1.67 -10.85
CA ASN A 404 7.99 1.22 -11.66
C ASN A 404 6.82 2.22 -11.72
N THR A 405 6.86 3.30 -10.94
CA THR A 405 5.90 4.41 -10.97
C THR A 405 6.56 5.73 -11.42
N SER A 406 7.66 5.64 -12.16
CA SER A 406 8.50 6.78 -12.58
C SER A 406 9.08 7.60 -11.40
N HIS A 407 9.01 7.08 -10.17
CA HIS A 407 9.51 7.76 -9.00
C HIS A 407 11.03 7.55 -8.85
N ARG A 408 11.75 8.67 -8.76
CA ARG A 408 13.21 8.68 -8.65
C ARG A 408 13.74 7.99 -7.38
N THR A 409 14.77 7.16 -7.55
CA THR A 409 15.43 6.39 -6.49
C THR A 409 16.90 6.78 -6.27
N THR A 410 17.44 6.54 -5.07
CA THR A 410 18.85 6.81 -4.74
C THR A 410 19.38 5.87 -3.68
N PHE A 411 20.61 5.38 -3.88
CA PHE A 411 21.36 4.59 -2.88
C PHE A 411 22.77 5.17 -2.69
N VAL A 412 23.19 5.32 -1.44
CA VAL A 412 24.59 5.63 -1.10
C VAL A 412 25.07 4.80 0.09
N ALA A 413 26.34 4.39 0.07
CA ALA A 413 26.97 3.66 1.16
C ALA A 413 28.44 4.03 1.35
N SER A 414 29.04 3.64 2.47
CA SER A 414 30.49 3.73 2.72
C SER A 414 31.23 2.38 2.67
N ARG A 415 30.56 1.33 2.16
CA ARG A 415 31.04 -0.07 2.19
C ARG A 415 31.01 -0.73 0.79
N PRO A 416 32.17 -1.17 0.23
CA PRO A 416 32.26 -1.74 -1.12
C PRO A 416 31.36 -2.94 -1.42
N GLN A 417 31.05 -3.76 -0.41
CA GLN A 417 30.17 -4.93 -0.51
C GLN A 417 28.78 -4.57 -1.07
N THR A 418 28.30 -3.35 -0.82
CA THR A 418 27.00 -2.85 -1.31
C THR A 418 26.91 -2.67 -2.83
N GLU A 419 28.02 -2.74 -3.59
CA GLU A 419 27.99 -2.87 -5.06
C GLU A 419 27.18 -4.10 -5.52
N LEU A 420 26.93 -5.08 -4.64
CA LEU A 420 25.97 -6.16 -4.89
C LEU A 420 24.58 -5.64 -5.31
N LEU A 421 24.10 -4.55 -4.69
CA LEU A 421 22.78 -4.01 -4.99
C LEU A 421 22.75 -3.41 -6.39
N ARG A 422 23.76 -2.60 -6.74
CA ARG A 422 23.94 -2.09 -8.10
C ARG A 422 24.04 -3.21 -9.13
N ARG A 423 24.75 -4.31 -8.83
CA ARG A 423 24.81 -5.48 -9.73
C ARG A 423 23.47 -6.20 -9.88
N SER A 424 22.56 -6.06 -8.92
CA SER A 424 21.26 -6.77 -8.92
C SER A 424 20.17 -5.98 -9.65
N TRP A 425 20.10 -4.66 -9.45
CA TRP A 425 19.07 -3.80 -10.06
C TRP A 425 19.66 -2.77 -11.04
N ASN A 426 20.41 -3.24 -12.04
CA ASN A 426 20.90 -2.42 -13.16
C ASN A 426 20.29 -2.87 -14.49
N ARG A 427 20.63 -2.13 -15.55
CA ARG A 427 20.13 -2.33 -16.93
C ARG A 427 20.20 -3.78 -17.46
N LYS A 428 21.11 -4.63 -16.98
CA LYS A 428 21.23 -6.04 -17.39
C LYS A 428 20.40 -7.01 -16.53
N SER A 429 20.13 -6.66 -15.27
CA SER A 429 19.68 -7.62 -14.25
C SER A 429 18.42 -7.22 -13.49
N GLY A 430 17.96 -5.96 -13.59
CA GLY A 430 16.67 -5.53 -13.05
C GLY A 430 15.49 -5.90 -13.96
N GLY A 431 14.28 -5.94 -13.38
CA GLY A 431 13.04 -6.23 -14.11
C GLY A 431 12.58 -5.05 -14.97
N LYS A 432 11.62 -5.27 -15.87
CA LYS A 432 10.94 -4.18 -16.59
C LYS A 432 9.98 -3.43 -15.67
N ASP A 433 9.60 -2.21 -16.02
CA ASP A 433 8.46 -1.56 -15.38
C ASP A 433 7.15 -2.24 -15.89
N PRO A 434 6.28 -2.79 -15.02
CA PRO A 434 5.04 -3.45 -15.43
C PRO A 434 3.86 -2.47 -15.59
N TYR A 435 4.00 -1.25 -15.08
CA TYR A 435 2.98 -0.19 -15.09
C TYR A 435 3.57 1.09 -15.65
N GLY A 436 2.71 1.94 -16.21
CA GLY A 436 3.11 3.26 -16.65
C GLY A 436 4.26 3.22 -17.67
N LYS A 437 5.16 4.18 -17.55
CA LYS A 437 6.26 4.40 -18.48
C LYS A 437 7.40 3.43 -18.21
N ASP A 438 7.97 2.84 -19.27
CA ASP A 438 9.20 2.05 -19.17
C ASP A 438 10.40 3.02 -19.06
N ASP A 439 10.70 3.43 -17.83
CA ASP A 439 11.94 4.14 -17.48
C ASP A 439 13.14 3.19 -17.45
N GLY A 440 12.88 1.88 -17.47
CA GLY A 440 13.83 0.82 -17.80
C GLY A 440 14.18 -0.12 -16.64
N THR A 441 15.16 -0.97 -16.90
CA THR A 441 15.58 -2.04 -15.98
C THR A 441 16.57 -1.59 -14.91
N ALA A 442 16.95 -0.30 -14.86
CA ALA A 442 17.99 0.21 -13.99
C ALA A 442 17.44 0.91 -12.73
N LYS A 443 16.76 0.16 -11.85
CA LYS A 443 15.92 0.65 -10.74
C LYS A 443 16.57 1.58 -9.70
N ILE A 444 17.87 1.85 -9.79
CA ILE A 444 18.60 2.78 -8.89
C ILE A 444 19.22 3.92 -9.72
N ASP A 445 18.51 5.04 -9.88
CA ASP A 445 18.94 6.19 -10.72
C ASP A 445 20.26 6.81 -10.30
N SER A 446 20.58 6.72 -9.01
CA SER A 446 21.75 7.34 -8.42
C SER A 446 22.31 6.44 -7.33
N PHE A 447 23.28 5.62 -7.73
CA PHE A 447 24.03 4.73 -6.85
C PHE A 447 25.46 5.26 -6.60
N LYS A 448 25.95 5.23 -5.36
CA LYS A 448 27.38 5.46 -5.09
C LYS A 448 27.91 4.78 -3.81
N VAL A 449 29.04 4.09 -3.92
CA VAL A 449 29.90 3.81 -2.76
C VAL A 449 30.92 4.94 -2.57
N LYS A 450 31.11 5.36 -1.32
CA LYS A 450 32.03 6.41 -0.89
C LYS A 450 33.07 5.86 0.11
N ARG A 451 34.12 6.65 0.38
CA ARG A 451 35.21 6.28 1.29
C ARG A 451 34.81 6.19 2.78
N ASP A 452 33.80 6.95 3.18
CA ASP A 452 33.28 7.04 4.54
C ASP A 452 31.88 7.68 4.58
N ASP A 453 31.25 7.63 5.75
CA ASP A 453 29.91 8.14 6.04
C ASP A 453 29.76 9.66 5.81
N ALA A 454 30.83 10.44 5.96
CA ALA A 454 30.78 11.88 5.72
C ALA A 454 30.71 12.18 4.21
N ALA A 455 31.50 11.47 3.41
CA ALA A 455 31.46 11.54 1.95
C ALA A 455 30.16 10.95 1.36
N ALA A 456 29.53 9.98 2.04
CA ALA A 456 28.21 9.45 1.71
C ALA A 456 27.11 10.51 1.89
N VAL A 457 26.97 11.06 3.10
CA VAL A 457 25.94 12.09 3.40
C VAL A 457 26.16 13.37 2.60
N GLY A 458 27.42 13.81 2.41
CA GLY A 458 27.73 14.98 1.59
C GLY A 458 27.23 14.86 0.15
N TRP A 459 27.45 13.71 -0.48
CA TRP A 459 26.99 13.44 -1.85
C TRP A 459 25.48 13.25 -1.96
N TRP A 460 24.84 12.64 -0.97
CA TRP A 460 23.38 12.55 -0.95
C TRP A 460 22.74 13.95 -0.81
N ARG A 461 23.32 14.81 0.04
CA ARG A 461 22.90 16.22 0.15
C ARG A 461 23.06 16.99 -1.18
N GLU A 462 24.15 16.77 -1.92
CA GLU A 462 24.33 17.32 -3.27
C GLU A 462 23.31 16.79 -4.29
N LYS A 463 22.80 15.56 -4.11
CA LYS A 463 21.78 14.98 -4.99
C LYS A 463 20.41 15.59 -4.74
N ILE A 464 19.94 15.60 -3.50
CA ILE A 464 18.61 16.15 -3.17
C ILE A 464 18.50 17.65 -3.48
N ALA A 465 19.60 18.40 -3.30
CA ALA A 465 19.66 19.83 -3.62
C ALA A 465 19.58 20.15 -5.12
N ARG A 466 19.70 19.15 -6.01
CA ARG A 466 19.49 19.30 -7.46
C ARG A 466 18.11 18.82 -7.89
N ARG A 467 17.67 17.69 -7.34
CA ARG A 467 16.35 17.08 -7.52
C ARG A 467 16.19 16.05 -6.41
N ALA A 468 15.18 16.20 -5.56
CA ALA A 468 14.86 15.21 -4.54
C ALA A 468 14.54 13.85 -5.18
N SER A 469 14.63 12.79 -4.38
CA SER A 469 14.28 11.42 -4.78
C SER A 469 13.17 10.93 -3.86
N HIS A 470 12.10 10.35 -4.40
CA HIS A 470 11.00 9.78 -3.60
C HIS A 470 11.52 8.67 -2.68
N LEU A 471 12.52 7.90 -3.11
CA LEU A 471 13.22 6.96 -2.25
C LEU A 471 14.73 7.25 -2.18
N SER A 472 15.25 7.39 -0.96
CA SER A 472 16.68 7.41 -0.67
C SER A 472 17.05 6.36 0.37
N VAL A 473 18.06 5.53 0.10
CA VAL A 473 18.63 4.60 1.09
C VAL A 473 20.11 4.94 1.32
N ILE A 474 20.50 5.04 2.58
CA ILE A 474 21.82 5.47 3.04
C ILE A 474 22.38 4.40 4.00
N GLU A 475 23.45 3.68 3.60
CA GLU A 475 24.19 2.81 4.53
C GLU A 475 25.34 3.57 5.20
N LEU A 476 25.31 3.69 6.53
CA LEU A 476 26.35 4.35 7.34
C LEU A 476 27.22 3.32 8.04
N SER A 477 28.26 2.86 7.35
CA SER A 477 29.05 1.69 7.71
C SER A 477 30.24 1.97 8.64
N GLY A 478 30.44 3.21 9.08
CA GLY A 478 31.51 3.59 10.00
C GLY A 478 31.46 2.85 11.35
N VAL A 479 30.25 2.55 11.84
CA VAL A 479 30.04 1.87 13.13
C VAL A 479 30.54 0.42 13.08
N THR A 480 30.14 -0.37 12.08
CA THR A 480 30.65 -1.75 11.92
C THR A 480 32.14 -1.77 11.64
N LYS A 481 32.66 -0.84 10.83
CA LYS A 481 34.10 -0.75 10.53
C LYS A 481 34.95 -0.56 11.79
N ALA A 482 34.49 0.28 12.73
CA ALA A 482 35.16 0.46 14.01
C ALA A 482 35.00 -0.76 14.93
N GLY A 483 33.77 -1.26 15.10
CA GLY A 483 33.49 -2.37 16.02
C GLY A 483 34.12 -3.71 15.65
N GLN A 484 34.41 -3.94 14.36
CA GLN A 484 35.13 -5.14 13.91
C GLN A 484 36.55 -5.26 14.47
N ALA A 485 37.19 -4.15 14.86
CA ALA A 485 38.53 -4.17 15.44
C ALA A 485 38.53 -4.62 16.92
N ASP A 486 37.56 -4.15 17.70
CA ASP A 486 37.54 -4.22 19.17
C ASP A 486 36.38 -5.04 19.78
N GLY A 487 35.56 -5.69 18.93
CA GLY A 487 34.38 -6.42 19.39
C GLY A 487 33.23 -5.51 19.84
N TYR A 488 33.09 -4.33 19.21
CA TYR A 488 31.98 -3.39 19.37
C TYR A 488 31.82 -2.88 20.82
N THR A 489 32.94 -2.58 21.49
CA THR A 489 32.92 -2.11 22.90
C THR A 489 33.87 -0.95 23.21
N GLY A 490 34.96 -0.78 22.45
CA GLY A 490 36.04 0.14 22.78
C GLY A 490 35.78 1.61 22.42
N PRO A 491 36.74 2.51 22.75
CA PRO A 491 36.58 3.95 22.56
C PRO A 491 36.36 4.37 21.10
N GLU A 492 37.03 3.74 20.13
CA GLU A 492 36.84 4.06 18.72
C GLU A 492 35.48 3.60 18.18
N TYR A 493 34.93 2.48 18.67
CA TYR A 493 33.55 2.09 18.39
C TYR A 493 32.54 3.11 18.95
N GLN A 494 32.70 3.52 20.21
CA GLN A 494 31.84 4.54 20.83
C GLN A 494 31.90 5.88 20.08
N LYS A 495 33.10 6.32 19.71
CA LYS A 495 33.36 7.51 18.88
C LYS A 495 32.76 7.40 17.49
N ALA A 496 32.75 6.21 16.87
CA ALA A 496 32.06 5.96 15.62
C ALA A 496 30.53 6.11 15.78
N VAL A 497 29.93 5.58 16.84
CA VAL A 497 28.50 5.77 17.14
C VAL A 497 28.17 7.26 17.32
N ARG A 498 28.96 8.03 18.10
CA ARG A 498 28.78 9.49 18.22
C ARG A 498 28.85 10.19 16.85
N LYS A 499 29.82 9.83 16.00
CA LYS A 499 29.94 10.37 14.63
C LYS A 499 28.73 10.02 13.75
N THR A 500 28.18 8.82 13.87
CA THR A 500 27.02 8.40 13.09
C THR A 500 25.75 9.15 13.49
N PHE A 501 25.51 9.42 14.77
CA PHE A 501 24.40 10.30 15.16
C PHE A 501 24.58 11.76 14.69
N GLN A 502 25.82 12.27 14.60
CA GLN A 502 26.08 13.55 13.90
C GLN A 502 25.74 13.49 12.40
N ARG A 503 25.89 12.34 11.74
CA ARG A 503 25.50 12.13 10.33
C ARG A 503 23.99 12.04 10.16
N ILE A 504 23.29 11.32 11.05
CA ILE A 504 21.82 11.26 11.08
C ILE A 504 21.23 12.66 11.29
N ALA A 505 21.77 13.43 12.24
CA ALA A 505 21.36 14.82 12.46
C ALA A 505 21.60 15.72 11.23
N ALA A 506 22.66 15.46 10.45
CA ALA A 506 22.93 16.16 9.20
C ALA A 506 22.00 15.72 8.06
N ILE A 507 21.55 14.46 8.04
CA ILE A 507 20.52 13.96 7.12
C ILE A 507 19.20 14.68 7.39
N ARG A 508 18.70 14.65 8.64
CA ARG A 508 17.47 15.33 9.05
C ARG A 508 17.49 16.82 8.70
N ARG A 509 18.54 17.56 9.07
CA ARG A 509 18.67 18.99 8.71
C ARG A 509 18.77 19.25 7.20
N SER A 510 19.17 18.25 6.41
CA SER A 510 19.18 18.39 4.94
C SER A 510 17.78 18.18 4.35
N ILE A 511 16.96 17.30 4.93
CA ILE A 511 15.52 17.16 4.64
C ILE A 511 14.81 18.47 4.95
N GLU A 512 14.93 18.98 6.18
CA GLU A 512 14.32 20.23 6.65
C GLU A 512 14.70 21.45 5.78
N LYS A 513 15.87 21.42 5.14
CA LYS A 513 16.34 22.49 4.24
C LYS A 513 15.82 22.38 2.81
N GLN A 514 15.35 21.22 2.34
CA GLN A 514 14.75 21.09 1.01
C GLN A 514 13.24 21.32 1.13
N SER A 515 12.72 22.40 0.56
CA SER A 515 11.29 22.75 0.65
C SER A 515 10.36 21.64 0.17
N VAL A 516 10.75 20.91 -0.89
CA VAL A 516 9.98 19.77 -1.44
C VAL A 516 10.00 18.53 -0.55
N MET A 517 10.92 18.44 0.42
CA MET A 517 11.06 17.31 1.35
C MET A 517 10.60 17.64 2.77
N ASN A 518 10.60 18.93 3.14
CA ASN A 518 10.26 19.38 4.48
C ASN A 518 8.76 19.24 4.74
N GLY A 519 8.38 18.48 5.76
CA GLY A 519 6.98 18.15 6.05
C GLY A 519 6.40 17.01 5.21
N THR A 520 7.09 16.54 4.17
CA THR A 520 6.65 15.46 3.25
C THR A 520 7.53 14.21 3.28
N THR A 521 8.55 14.17 4.15
CA THR A 521 9.51 13.07 4.21
C THR A 521 9.36 12.20 5.46
N LEU A 522 9.23 10.90 5.25
CA LEU A 522 9.45 9.89 6.28
C LEU A 522 10.95 9.55 6.38
N LEU A 523 11.53 9.71 7.56
CA LEU A 523 12.89 9.28 7.89
C LEU A 523 12.82 8.03 8.78
N VAL A 524 13.36 6.92 8.27
CA VAL A 524 13.52 5.65 8.99
C VAL A 524 15.00 5.45 9.32
N VAL A 525 15.33 5.20 10.59
CA VAL A 525 16.71 4.92 11.04
C VAL A 525 16.73 3.58 11.75
N THR A 526 17.54 2.63 11.30
CA THR A 526 17.61 1.31 11.94
C THR A 526 19.02 0.73 11.98
N GLY A 527 19.32 -0.02 13.04
CA GLY A 527 20.48 -0.92 13.05
C GLY A 527 20.25 -2.13 12.14
N THR A 528 21.26 -2.55 11.39
CA THR A 528 21.19 -3.74 10.49
C THR A 528 22.15 -4.86 10.90
N GLY A 529 22.50 -4.91 12.19
CA GLY A 529 23.35 -5.96 12.79
C GLY A 529 24.49 -5.39 13.63
N GLY A 530 25.38 -6.28 14.09
CA GLY A 530 26.55 -5.99 14.92
C GLY A 530 26.92 -7.22 15.77
N ALA A 531 27.87 -7.11 16.70
CA ALA A 531 28.01 -8.07 17.81
C ALA A 531 28.95 -7.52 18.90
N GLN A 532 28.43 -7.28 20.11
CA GLN A 532 29.34 -7.00 21.22
C GLN A 532 30.07 -8.26 21.68
N ARG A 533 31.36 -8.10 22.01
CA ARG A 533 32.29 -9.08 22.61
C ARG A 533 33.03 -10.05 21.66
N THR A 534 32.83 -10.03 20.33
CA THR A 534 33.70 -10.79 19.39
C THR A 534 33.85 -10.12 18.02
N LYS A 535 34.80 -10.63 17.19
CA LYS A 535 35.04 -10.19 15.79
C LYS A 535 34.07 -10.85 14.78
N GLY A 536 32.77 -10.85 15.04
CA GLY A 536 31.80 -11.59 14.22
C GLY A 536 30.35 -11.10 14.31
N SER A 537 29.42 -12.02 14.04
CA SER A 537 27.97 -11.87 14.19
C SER A 537 27.38 -13.22 14.58
N SER A 538 26.32 -13.26 15.40
CA SER A 538 25.76 -14.52 15.91
C SER A 538 24.24 -14.46 16.09
N THR A 539 23.57 -15.55 15.71
CA THR A 539 22.14 -15.79 15.91
C THR A 539 21.77 -16.18 17.35
N THR A 540 22.76 -16.29 18.26
CA THR A 540 22.53 -16.58 19.68
C THR A 540 22.86 -15.40 20.61
N TRP A 541 23.58 -14.39 20.14
CA TRP A 541 23.96 -13.24 20.98
C TRP A 541 22.95 -12.08 20.86
N LYS A 542 22.31 -11.71 21.97
CA LYS A 542 21.33 -10.60 22.00
C LYS A 542 21.87 -9.30 21.41
N GLN A 543 23.15 -9.03 21.64
CA GLN A 543 23.85 -7.85 21.15
C GLN A 543 24.11 -7.86 19.63
N SER A 544 23.81 -8.97 18.95
CA SER A 544 23.97 -9.11 17.50
C SER A 544 22.64 -8.98 16.76
N TYR A 545 21.56 -9.58 17.29
CA TYR A 545 20.23 -9.52 16.66
C TYR A 545 19.31 -8.41 17.15
N ARG A 546 19.55 -7.81 18.34
CA ARG A 546 18.68 -6.75 18.87
C ARG A 546 19.13 -5.36 18.42
N VAL A 547 18.39 -4.81 17.48
CA VAL A 547 18.68 -3.53 16.82
C VAL A 547 17.65 -2.46 17.18
N PRO A 548 18.05 -1.18 17.22
CA PRO A 548 17.13 -0.08 17.44
C PRO A 548 16.50 0.34 16.10
N MET A 549 15.28 0.86 16.18
CA MET A 549 14.54 1.42 15.05
C MET A 549 13.85 2.71 15.48
N TRP A 550 13.92 3.73 14.64
CA TRP A 550 13.15 4.98 14.74
C TRP A 550 12.48 5.26 13.41
N VAL A 551 11.27 5.80 13.47
CA VAL A 551 10.54 6.36 12.35
C VAL A 551 10.10 7.76 12.76
N THR A 552 10.35 8.76 11.92
CA THR A 552 10.01 10.17 12.17
C THR A 552 9.55 10.80 10.85
N GLY A 553 8.50 11.63 10.85
CA GLY A 553 7.95 12.22 9.63
C GLY A 553 6.51 12.67 9.82
N PRO A 554 5.83 13.14 8.76
CA PRO A 554 4.43 13.51 8.85
C PRO A 554 3.55 12.29 9.13
N GLY A 555 2.49 12.50 9.94
CA GLY A 555 1.56 11.46 10.37
C GLY A 555 2.15 10.39 11.31
N VAL A 556 3.44 10.45 11.65
CA VAL A 556 4.06 9.54 12.64
C VAL A 556 3.64 9.96 14.05
N ALA A 557 3.20 9.01 14.88
CA ALA A 557 2.85 9.28 16.27
C ALA A 557 4.11 9.66 17.10
N PRO A 558 4.21 10.88 17.64
CA PRO A 558 5.41 11.34 18.34
C PRO A 558 5.52 10.75 19.75
N GLY A 559 6.71 10.31 20.15
CA GLY A 559 6.97 9.78 21.49
C GLY A 559 6.51 8.33 21.69
N SER A 560 5.93 7.69 20.67
CA SER A 560 5.30 6.37 20.77
C SER A 560 6.30 5.20 20.68
N ASP A 561 5.98 4.08 21.32
CA ASP A 561 6.69 2.82 21.11
C ASP A 561 6.10 2.05 19.92
N LEU A 562 6.97 1.50 19.06
CA LEU A 562 6.54 0.78 17.86
C LEU A 562 5.75 -0.51 18.14
N TYR A 563 5.83 -1.12 19.33
CA TYR A 563 4.94 -2.23 19.70
C TYR A 563 3.59 -1.75 20.20
N ALA A 564 3.51 -0.59 20.84
CA ALA A 564 2.22 0.01 21.23
C ALA A 564 1.35 0.37 20.01
N LEU A 565 1.98 0.84 18.93
CA LEU A 565 1.30 1.11 17.65
C LEU A 565 0.97 -0.16 16.82
N ASN A 566 1.47 -1.33 17.22
CA ASN A 566 1.33 -2.57 16.47
C ASN A 566 0.99 -3.75 17.41
N PRO A 567 -0.22 -3.81 17.98
CA PRO A 567 -0.60 -4.82 18.97
C PRO A 567 -0.50 -6.26 18.44
N ALA A 568 -0.61 -6.46 17.12
CA ALA A 568 -0.36 -7.75 16.46
C ALA A 568 1.11 -8.21 16.52
N LEU A 569 2.06 -7.36 16.93
CA LEU A 569 3.48 -7.66 17.07
C LEU A 569 3.89 -7.70 18.55
N THR A 570 4.70 -8.70 18.95
CA THR A 570 5.12 -8.84 20.35
C THR A 570 6.57 -8.40 20.56
N SER A 571 6.82 -7.60 21.60
CA SER A 571 8.17 -7.20 22.00
C SER A 571 8.96 -8.41 22.52
N PRO A 572 9.99 -8.91 21.80
CA PRO A 572 10.60 -10.23 22.03
C PRO A 572 11.58 -10.29 23.22
N GLY A 573 11.54 -9.31 24.11
CA GLY A 573 12.44 -9.18 25.28
C GLY A 573 13.92 -9.48 24.96
N LYS A 574 14.43 -10.61 25.47
CA LYS A 574 15.80 -11.08 25.24
C LYS A 574 15.94 -12.09 24.09
N GLN A 575 14.86 -12.66 23.58
CA GLN A 575 14.89 -13.80 22.63
C GLN A 575 15.10 -13.35 21.18
N GLN A 576 15.46 -14.27 20.29
CA GLN A 576 15.35 -14.11 18.82
C GLN A 576 14.31 -15.12 18.30
N PRO A 577 13.01 -14.76 18.22
CA PRO A 577 11.99 -15.66 17.72
C PRO A 577 12.25 -16.08 16.27
N GLY A 578 11.84 -17.31 15.94
CA GLY A 578 11.72 -17.78 14.56
C GLY A 578 10.59 -17.10 13.80
N TYR A 579 10.31 -17.59 12.58
CA TYR A 579 9.26 -17.05 11.70
C TYR A 579 7.87 -17.73 11.90
N SER A 580 7.68 -18.41 13.03
CA SER A 580 6.43 -19.09 13.40
C SER A 580 5.81 -18.41 14.62
N GLY A 581 4.47 -18.31 14.67
CA GLY A 581 3.76 -17.59 15.72
C GLY A 581 3.94 -16.07 15.63
N THR A 582 3.50 -15.36 16.67
CA THR A 582 3.52 -13.89 16.73
C THR A 582 4.93 -13.34 16.50
N GLN A 583 5.04 -12.41 15.55
CA GLN A 583 6.34 -11.87 15.14
C GLN A 583 6.71 -10.62 15.94
N PRO A 584 8.02 -10.36 16.16
CA PRO A 584 8.50 -9.06 16.57
C PRO A 584 8.67 -8.14 15.35
N VAL A 585 8.75 -6.82 15.56
CA VAL A 585 9.32 -5.89 14.56
C VAL A 585 10.71 -6.36 14.12
N ARG A 586 10.93 -6.45 12.81
CA ARG A 586 12.15 -6.87 12.14
C ARG A 586 12.63 -5.79 11.17
N VAL A 587 13.93 -5.81 10.86
CA VAL A 587 14.51 -4.92 9.83
C VAL A 587 13.91 -5.13 8.43
N GLY A 588 13.28 -6.28 8.17
CA GLY A 588 12.61 -6.58 6.91
C GLY A 588 11.26 -5.87 6.75
N ASP A 589 10.54 -5.59 7.85
CA ASP A 589 9.24 -4.91 7.82
C ASP A 589 9.37 -3.47 7.27
N VAL A 590 10.58 -2.88 7.39
CA VAL A 590 10.93 -1.59 6.77
C VAL A 590 10.65 -1.58 5.27
N ALA A 591 10.78 -2.70 4.55
CA ALA A 591 10.52 -2.75 3.12
C ALA A 591 9.06 -2.37 2.78
N ASN A 592 8.11 -2.90 3.55
CA ASN A 592 6.69 -2.71 3.31
C ASN A 592 6.13 -1.47 4.03
N LEU A 593 6.75 -1.03 5.14
CA LEU A 593 6.56 0.33 5.63
C LEU A 593 6.94 1.37 4.57
N VAL A 594 8.09 1.20 3.88
CA VAL A 594 8.53 2.12 2.82
C VAL A 594 7.54 2.14 1.65
N THR A 595 7.10 0.99 1.15
CA THR A 595 6.14 0.99 0.02
C THR A 595 4.79 1.55 0.44
N ARG A 596 4.27 1.18 1.62
CA ARG A 596 3.04 1.73 2.19
C ARG A 596 3.10 3.26 2.26
N SER A 597 4.21 3.80 2.76
CA SER A 597 4.44 5.24 2.91
C SER A 597 4.46 6.00 1.58
N LEU A 598 4.68 5.33 0.45
CA LEU A 598 4.69 5.92 -0.88
C LEU A 598 3.42 5.59 -1.68
N GLY A 599 2.38 5.01 -1.05
CA GLY A 599 1.17 4.54 -1.74
C GLY A 599 1.41 3.35 -2.68
N LEU A 600 2.48 2.60 -2.46
CA LEU A 600 2.91 1.46 -3.30
C LEU A 600 2.53 0.13 -2.63
N PRO A 601 2.27 -0.95 -3.40
CA PRO A 601 1.86 -2.23 -2.84
C PRO A 601 3.01 -2.93 -2.07
N PRO A 602 2.71 -3.97 -1.28
CA PRO A 602 3.74 -4.80 -0.66
C PRO A 602 4.76 -5.30 -1.69
N VAL A 603 6.05 -5.35 -1.33
CA VAL A 603 7.10 -5.84 -2.24
C VAL A 603 6.78 -7.30 -2.63
N PRO A 604 6.69 -7.63 -3.94
CA PRO A 604 6.28 -8.96 -4.41
C PRO A 604 7.12 -10.09 -3.81
N GLY A 605 6.43 -11.04 -3.17
CA GLY A 605 7.02 -12.17 -2.47
C GLY A 605 7.84 -11.80 -1.23
N SER A 606 7.59 -10.62 -0.64
CA SER A 606 7.99 -10.33 0.75
C SER A 606 7.48 -11.44 1.69
N THR A 607 8.25 -11.74 2.73
CA THR A 607 7.89 -12.70 3.78
C THR A 607 7.73 -12.04 5.16
N MET A 608 7.91 -10.72 5.22
CA MET A 608 7.84 -9.90 6.43
C MET A 608 6.90 -8.73 6.12
N ASP A 609 5.92 -8.54 6.98
CA ASP A 609 4.82 -7.58 6.77
C ASP A 609 4.15 -7.65 5.37
N PRO A 610 3.77 -8.83 4.84
CA PRO A 610 3.26 -8.95 3.46
C PRO A 610 1.92 -8.24 3.22
N LEU A 611 1.22 -7.84 4.29
CA LEU A 611 -0.07 -7.13 4.27
C LEU A 611 0.05 -5.65 4.66
N GLN A 612 1.27 -5.10 4.81
CA GLN A 612 1.51 -3.70 5.19
C GLN A 612 0.87 -3.28 6.54
N LEU A 613 0.78 -4.24 7.46
CA LEU A 613 0.26 -4.12 8.81
C LEU A 613 1.20 -3.34 9.74
N PHE A 614 2.51 -3.35 9.48
CA PHE A 614 3.48 -2.62 10.30
C PHE A 614 3.36 -1.11 10.06
N SER A 615 2.96 -0.38 11.10
CA SER A 615 2.74 1.07 11.08
C SER A 615 3.66 1.80 12.06
N ALA A 616 3.98 3.04 11.74
CA ALA A 616 4.51 4.03 12.68
C ALA A 616 3.59 5.26 12.82
N PHE A 617 2.45 5.22 12.15
CA PHE A 617 1.54 6.35 12.03
C PHE A 617 0.58 6.43 13.22
N ASP A 618 0.21 7.65 13.57
CA ASP A 618 -1.01 7.89 14.36
C ASP A 618 -2.20 7.38 13.53
N PRO A 619 -3.05 6.47 14.06
CA PRO A 619 -4.24 6.02 13.35
C PRO A 619 -5.05 7.19 12.80
N LEU A 620 -5.25 8.25 13.58
CA LEU A 620 -6.03 9.43 13.20
C LEU A 620 -5.44 10.24 12.02
N ALA A 621 -4.18 9.98 11.65
CA ALA A 621 -3.52 10.59 10.49
C ALA A 621 -3.62 9.74 9.20
N VAL A 622 -4.27 8.58 9.25
CA VAL A 622 -4.37 7.63 8.12
C VAL A 622 -5.82 7.58 7.60
N PRO A 623 -6.07 7.79 6.29
CA PRO A 623 -7.41 7.69 5.71
C PRO A 623 -8.02 6.28 5.85
N GLY A 624 -9.28 6.20 6.31
CA GLY A 624 -9.98 4.94 6.54
C GLY A 624 -9.44 4.16 7.76
N SER A 625 -9.07 4.88 8.82
CA SER A 625 -8.75 4.38 10.16
C SER A 625 -9.94 4.48 11.13
#